data_AF-A0A2E6YPH9-F1
#
_entry.id   AF-A0A2E6YPH9-F1
#
_cell.length_a   1.000
_cell.length_b   1.000
_cell.length_c   1.000
_cell.angle_alpha   90.00
_cell.angle_beta   90.00
_cell.angle_gamma   90.00
#
_symmetry.space_group_name_H-M   'P 1'
#
loop_
_entity.id
_entity.type
_entity.pdbx_description
1 polymer ?
#
loop_
_entity_poly.entity_id
_entity_poly.type
_entity_poly.pdbx_seq_one_letter_code
_entity_poly.pdbx_strand_id
1 'polypeptide(L)'
;MAALMAPPRDGLRRGVRLLVWCCLLLTLTGCSATQFIYNRVDVLVRWYLDDYVSLDRDQRVQFDERLDIFLEWHRREELPEYVVLLDDALTILDNGVSLDATRDMADRIELAAVRFQDPFLELLLSTGKDLRQEQRVEFIDNMMAKQEEFEADRLARSDDEYREDLEKRFDKQLSRYMGPLTSVQTDRITSGVADMTRLDRFWLEDRRVWIEALSDILLQAEDDWPDQVRALIVGREEALLPAYRQGIDHNGEVILQLSRDVLISRTDKQDRKLRSKLLALHDDLAALAAQGASALNHNSERVITPASG
;
A
#
# COMPACT_ATOMS: atom_id res chain seq x y z
N MET A 1 22.30 30.64 -65.04
CA MET A 1 22.66 29.38 -64.37
C MET A 1 23.17 29.71 -62.98
N ALA A 2 22.44 29.19 -61.98
CA ALA A 2 22.75 28.99 -60.55
C ALA A 2 23.71 29.94 -59.82
N ALA A 3 23.12 30.76 -58.95
CA ALA A 3 23.78 31.44 -57.84
C ALA A 3 23.99 30.47 -56.65
N LEU A 4 25.12 30.64 -55.95
CA LEU A 4 25.44 30.02 -54.67
C LEU A 4 24.38 30.34 -53.60
N MET A 5 23.87 29.31 -52.91
CA MET A 5 23.10 29.44 -51.66
C MET A 5 23.89 28.82 -50.49
N ALA A 6 24.02 29.60 -49.42
CA ALA A 6 24.48 29.16 -48.12
C ALA A 6 23.58 28.05 -47.54
N PRO A 7 24.08 27.16 -46.67
CA PRO A 7 23.27 26.12 -46.06
C PRO A 7 22.16 26.72 -45.18
N PRO A 8 20.96 26.11 -45.15
CA PRO A 8 19.82 26.63 -44.41
C PRO A 8 20.11 26.59 -42.90
N ARG A 9 19.99 27.76 -42.25
CA ARG A 9 20.05 27.95 -40.78
C ARG A 9 18.93 27.23 -40.02
N ASP A 10 18.05 26.51 -40.71
CA ASP A 10 16.92 25.77 -40.16
C ASP A 10 17.29 24.38 -39.63
N GLY A 11 18.42 23.80 -40.08
CA GLY A 11 18.91 22.51 -39.57
C GLY A 11 19.36 22.59 -38.10
N LEU A 12 20.04 23.68 -37.73
CA LEU A 12 20.54 23.90 -36.37
C LEU A 12 19.39 24.11 -35.36
N ARG A 13 18.32 24.83 -35.77
CA ARG A 13 17.13 25.06 -34.92
C ARG A 13 16.29 23.81 -34.73
N ARG A 14 16.20 22.92 -35.74
CA ARG A 14 15.54 21.61 -35.60
C ARG A 14 16.37 20.65 -34.74
N GLY A 15 17.70 20.64 -34.91
CA GLY A 15 18.62 19.86 -34.08
C GLY A 15 18.56 20.26 -32.62
N VAL A 16 18.59 21.55 -32.30
CA VAL A 16 18.47 22.06 -30.92
C VAL A 16 17.09 21.76 -30.32
N ARG A 17 16.00 21.85 -31.09
CA ARG A 17 14.67 21.45 -30.61
C ARG A 17 14.58 19.96 -30.30
N LEU A 18 15.13 19.10 -31.17
CA LEU A 18 15.21 17.65 -30.93
C LEU A 18 16.08 17.33 -29.70
N LEU A 19 17.19 18.04 -29.51
CA LEU A 19 18.07 17.90 -28.34
C LEU A 19 17.36 18.34 -27.06
N VAL A 20 16.63 19.45 -27.08
CA VAL A 20 15.81 19.92 -25.95
C VAL A 20 14.68 18.94 -25.64
N TRP A 21 14.01 18.37 -26.64
CA TRP A 21 12.98 17.33 -26.43
C TRP A 21 13.57 16.01 -25.92
N CYS A 22 14.75 15.60 -26.42
CA CYS A 22 15.47 14.44 -25.89
C CYS A 22 15.95 14.68 -24.45
N CYS A 23 16.48 15.87 -24.13
CA CYS A 23 16.83 16.25 -22.76
C CYS A 23 15.60 16.31 -21.86
N LEU A 24 14.46 16.85 -22.34
CA LEU A 24 13.20 16.84 -21.58
C LEU A 24 12.68 15.43 -21.33
N LEU A 25 12.76 14.54 -22.32
CA LEU A 25 12.38 13.13 -22.20
C LEU A 25 13.32 12.37 -21.24
N LEU A 26 14.63 12.70 -21.24
CA LEU A 26 15.62 12.17 -20.29
C LEU A 26 15.46 12.75 -18.86
N THR A 27 14.81 13.92 -18.70
CA THR A 27 14.41 14.43 -17.38
C THR A 27 13.06 13.89 -16.93
N LEU A 28 12.20 13.47 -17.87
CA LEU A 28 10.91 12.82 -17.58
C LEU A 28 11.05 11.33 -17.25
N THR A 29 12.21 10.71 -17.46
CA THR A 29 12.57 9.40 -16.89
C THR A 29 12.94 9.47 -15.40
N GLY A 30 12.81 10.64 -14.77
CA GLY A 30 13.34 10.93 -13.43
C GLY A 30 12.50 10.46 -12.23
N CYS A 31 11.26 9.99 -12.42
CA CYS A 31 10.50 9.32 -11.37
C CYS A 31 9.70 8.17 -11.97
N SER A 32 9.86 6.97 -11.44
CA SER A 32 8.94 5.89 -11.77
C SER A 32 7.50 6.24 -11.36
N ALA A 33 6.52 5.50 -11.88
CA ALA A 33 5.14 5.64 -11.44
C ALA A 33 5.01 5.45 -9.91
N THR A 34 5.82 4.57 -9.31
CA THR A 34 5.88 4.33 -7.86
C THR A 34 6.25 5.61 -7.12
N GLN A 35 7.37 6.23 -7.49
CA GLN A 35 7.87 7.45 -6.85
C GLN A 35 6.91 8.62 -7.07
N PHE A 36 6.35 8.73 -8.28
CA PHE A 36 5.38 9.78 -8.60
C PHE A 36 4.12 9.66 -7.73
N ILE A 37 3.54 8.46 -7.63
CA ILE A 37 2.33 8.22 -6.82
C ILE A 37 2.64 8.44 -5.34
N TYR A 38 3.78 7.94 -4.85
CA TYR A 38 4.19 8.11 -3.46
C TYR A 38 4.32 9.59 -3.08
N ASN A 39 4.93 10.41 -3.94
CA ASN A 39 5.07 11.85 -3.71
C ASN A 39 3.76 12.65 -3.88
N ARG A 40 2.64 11.96 -4.12
CA ARG A 40 1.29 12.50 -4.15
C ARG A 40 0.34 11.82 -3.17
N VAL A 41 0.88 10.98 -2.28
CA VAL A 41 0.07 10.20 -1.33
C VAL A 41 -0.69 11.11 -0.38
N ASP A 42 -0.18 12.31 -0.08
CA ASP A 42 -0.86 13.35 0.70
C ASP A 42 -2.21 13.74 0.09
N VAL A 43 -2.25 13.96 -1.23
CA VAL A 43 -3.47 14.29 -1.96
C VAL A 43 -4.45 13.11 -1.95
N LEU A 44 -3.93 11.90 -2.17
CA LEU A 44 -4.75 10.69 -2.23
C LEU A 44 -5.37 10.36 -0.87
N VAL A 45 -4.60 10.50 0.21
CA VAL A 45 -5.07 10.27 1.57
C VAL A 45 -6.11 11.29 1.97
N ARG A 46 -5.92 12.59 1.65
CA ARG A 46 -6.96 13.60 1.89
C ARG A 46 -8.26 13.28 1.17
N TRP A 47 -8.19 12.96 -0.13
CA TRP A 47 -9.39 12.60 -0.90
C TRP A 47 -10.09 11.35 -0.33
N TYR A 48 -9.31 10.38 0.15
CA TYR A 48 -9.87 9.20 0.81
C TYR A 48 -10.47 9.53 2.18
N LEU A 49 -9.91 10.48 2.93
CA LEU A 49 -10.44 10.91 4.22
C LEU A 49 -11.77 11.65 4.07
N ASP A 50 -11.94 12.43 3.00
CA ASP A 50 -13.18 13.16 2.70
C ASP A 50 -14.39 12.24 2.52
N ASP A 51 -14.19 10.97 2.16
CA ASP A 51 -15.23 9.94 2.10
C ASP A 51 -15.78 9.52 3.47
N TYR A 52 -15.08 9.90 4.56
CA TYR A 52 -15.44 9.54 5.93
C TYR A 52 -15.82 10.75 6.76
N VAL A 53 -15.07 11.86 6.69
CA VAL A 53 -15.33 13.02 7.54
C VAL A 53 -14.95 14.33 6.86
N SER A 54 -15.82 15.32 6.97
CA SER A 54 -15.62 16.64 6.39
C SER A 54 -14.80 17.53 7.33
N LEU A 55 -13.47 17.53 7.17
CA LEU A 55 -12.59 18.42 7.93
C LEU A 55 -12.76 19.89 7.50
N ASP A 56 -12.71 20.83 8.46
CA ASP A 56 -12.63 22.25 8.15
C ASP A 56 -11.21 22.68 7.72
N ARG A 57 -11.02 23.98 7.44
CA ARG A 57 -9.74 24.47 6.94
C ARG A 57 -8.60 24.27 7.93
N ASP A 58 -8.83 24.53 9.21
CA ASP A 58 -7.77 24.50 10.22
C ASP A 58 -7.45 23.05 10.59
N GLN A 59 -8.48 22.19 10.69
CA GLN A 59 -8.32 20.74 10.86
C GLN A 59 -7.55 20.09 9.70
N ARG A 60 -7.81 20.51 8.45
CA ARG A 60 -7.05 20.00 7.29
C ARG A 60 -5.56 20.37 7.36
N VAL A 61 -5.24 21.59 7.76
CA VAL A 61 -3.84 22.02 7.92
C VAL A 61 -3.14 21.17 8.99
N GLN A 62 -3.81 20.93 10.13
CA GLN A 62 -3.25 20.08 11.20
C GLN A 62 -3.12 18.62 10.77
N PHE A 63 -4.08 18.09 10.01
CA PHE A 63 -3.98 16.75 9.43
C PHE A 63 -2.80 16.63 8.48
N ASP A 64 -2.61 17.60 7.59
CA ASP A 64 -1.52 17.62 6.62
C ASP A 64 -0.14 17.64 7.32
N GLU A 65 0.03 18.45 8.36
CA GLU A 65 1.26 18.48 9.15
C GLU A 65 1.57 17.13 9.81
N ARG A 66 0.56 16.46 10.39
CA ARG A 66 0.72 15.12 10.98
C ARG A 66 1.00 14.05 9.95
N LEU A 67 0.34 14.14 8.79
CA LEU A 67 0.56 13.21 7.68
C LEU A 67 1.99 13.37 7.13
N ASP A 68 2.51 14.59 7.04
CA ASP A 68 3.90 14.84 6.64
C ASP A 68 4.90 14.19 7.62
N ILE A 69 4.66 14.31 8.93
CA ILE A 69 5.47 13.63 9.96
C ILE A 69 5.41 12.10 9.77
N PHE A 70 4.22 11.55 9.55
CA PHE A 70 4.04 10.12 9.31
C PHE A 70 4.77 9.65 8.04
N LEU A 71 4.67 10.40 6.95
CA LEU A 71 5.33 10.07 5.68
C LEU A 71 6.85 10.24 5.74
N GLU A 72 7.35 11.18 6.54
CA GLU A 72 8.78 11.30 6.85
C GLU A 72 9.28 10.08 7.62
N TRP A 73 8.57 9.66 8.68
CA TRP A 73 8.86 8.43 9.41
C TRP A 73 8.86 7.22 8.46
N HIS A 74 7.81 7.06 7.64
CA HIS A 74 7.69 5.94 6.73
C HIS A 74 8.85 5.90 5.71
N ARG A 75 9.27 7.05 5.17
CA ARG A 75 10.46 7.12 4.29
C ARG A 75 11.74 6.75 5.04
N ARG A 76 11.90 7.20 6.28
CA ARG A 76 13.15 7.10 7.02
C ARG A 76 13.36 5.74 7.67
N GLU A 77 12.30 5.13 8.18
CA GLU A 77 12.39 3.90 8.96
C GLU A 77 11.82 2.70 8.20
N GLU A 78 10.62 2.81 7.62
CA GLU A 78 9.94 1.63 7.08
C GLU A 78 10.34 1.30 5.63
N LEU A 79 10.54 2.30 4.76
CA LEU A 79 10.99 2.04 3.39
C LEU A 79 12.34 1.32 3.29
N PRO A 80 13.37 1.63 4.11
CA PRO A 80 14.59 0.82 4.17
C PRO A 80 14.36 -0.65 4.50
N GLU A 81 13.44 -0.95 5.44
CA GLU A 81 13.11 -2.34 5.78
C GLU A 81 12.42 -3.05 4.60
N TYR A 82 11.59 -2.35 3.82
CA TYR A 82 11.00 -2.90 2.60
C TYR A 82 12.04 -3.17 1.51
N VAL A 83 13.08 -2.36 1.41
CA VAL A 83 14.22 -2.61 0.51
C VAL A 83 14.91 -3.91 0.88
N VAL A 84 15.17 -4.15 2.18
CA VAL A 84 15.75 -5.40 2.67
C VAL A 84 14.84 -6.60 2.37
N LEU A 85 13.51 -6.47 2.54
CA LEU A 85 12.57 -7.54 2.16
C LEU A 85 12.65 -7.89 0.66
N LEU A 86 12.91 -6.91 -0.21
CA LEU A 86 13.05 -7.15 -1.64
C LEU A 86 14.38 -7.83 -1.98
N ASP A 87 15.47 -7.48 -1.30
CA ASP A 87 16.76 -8.18 -1.42
C ASP A 87 16.64 -9.66 -1.02
N ASP A 88 15.93 -9.91 0.09
CA ASP A 88 15.67 -11.27 0.55
C ASP A 88 14.75 -12.03 -0.41
N ALA A 89 13.73 -11.37 -0.97
CA ALA A 89 12.89 -11.98 -1.99
C ALA A 89 13.70 -12.41 -3.23
N LEU A 90 14.64 -11.57 -3.70
CA LEU A 90 15.55 -11.92 -4.79
C LEU A 90 16.44 -13.12 -4.44
N THR A 91 16.96 -13.16 -3.21
CA THR A 91 17.75 -14.28 -2.68
C THR A 91 16.93 -15.58 -2.60
N ILE A 92 15.67 -15.51 -2.18
CA ILE A 92 14.77 -16.67 -2.15
C ILE A 92 14.52 -17.22 -3.55
N LEU A 93 14.38 -16.34 -4.55
CA LEU A 93 14.21 -16.75 -5.95
C LEU A 93 15.42 -17.49 -6.51
N ASP A 94 16.63 -17.15 -6.07
CA ASP A 94 17.89 -17.84 -6.43
C ASP A 94 18.01 -19.22 -5.78
N ASN A 95 17.43 -19.39 -4.59
CA ASN A 95 17.56 -20.60 -3.77
C ASN A 95 16.35 -21.54 -3.86
N GLY A 96 15.60 -21.48 -4.97
CA GLY A 96 14.55 -22.45 -5.28
C GLY A 96 13.24 -22.30 -4.48
N VAL A 97 13.05 -21.18 -3.75
CA VAL A 97 11.80 -20.85 -3.04
C VAL A 97 11.38 -21.98 -2.07
N SER A 98 12.27 -22.30 -1.12
CA SER A 98 11.97 -23.30 -0.08
C SER A 98 10.75 -22.89 0.76
N LEU A 99 10.06 -23.87 1.35
CA LEU A 99 8.86 -23.61 2.14
C LEU A 99 9.19 -22.76 3.38
N ASP A 100 10.28 -23.10 4.10
CA ASP A 100 10.73 -22.38 5.29
C ASP A 100 11.06 -20.92 4.96
N ALA A 101 11.84 -20.68 3.90
CA ALA A 101 12.14 -19.31 3.47
C ALA A 101 10.89 -18.52 3.03
N THR A 102 9.86 -19.21 2.51
CA THR A 102 8.59 -18.55 2.16
C THR A 102 7.81 -18.16 3.42
N ARG A 103 7.81 -19.00 4.47
CA ARG A 103 7.20 -18.68 5.77
C ARG A 103 7.93 -17.54 6.47
N ASP A 104 9.26 -17.61 6.55
CA ASP A 104 10.07 -16.54 7.13
C ASP A 104 9.81 -15.19 6.43
N MET A 105 9.63 -15.19 5.10
CA MET A 105 9.25 -13.99 4.35
C MET A 105 7.84 -13.49 4.72
N ALA A 106 6.87 -14.40 4.84
CA ALA A 106 5.51 -14.04 5.24
C ALA A 106 5.47 -13.40 6.63
N ASP A 107 6.16 -13.99 7.61
CA ASP A 107 6.24 -13.49 8.99
C ASP A 107 6.85 -12.08 9.05
N ARG A 108 7.87 -11.81 8.21
CA ARG A 108 8.50 -10.49 8.16
C ARG A 108 7.63 -9.43 7.48
N ILE A 109 6.82 -9.81 6.49
CA ILE A 109 5.82 -8.92 5.89
C ILE A 109 4.72 -8.59 6.92
N GLU A 110 4.31 -9.56 7.73
CA GLU A 110 3.37 -9.34 8.82
C GLU A 110 3.94 -8.39 9.87
N LEU A 111 5.19 -8.59 10.29
CA LEU A 111 5.86 -7.69 11.22
C LEU A 111 5.98 -6.26 10.68
N ALA A 112 6.21 -6.10 9.38
CA ALA A 112 6.17 -4.80 8.70
C ALA A 112 4.79 -4.12 8.83
N ALA A 113 3.70 -4.87 8.62
CA ALA A 113 2.36 -4.35 8.81
C ALA A 113 2.10 -3.92 10.27
N VAL A 114 2.61 -4.68 11.24
CA VAL A 114 2.52 -4.35 12.67
C VAL A 114 3.29 -3.05 12.98
N ARG A 115 4.51 -2.88 12.49
CA ARG A 115 5.29 -1.64 12.69
C ARG A 115 4.62 -0.40 12.09
N PHE A 116 3.97 -0.56 10.93
CA PHE A 116 3.21 0.51 10.28
C PHE A 116 2.00 0.96 11.11
N GLN A 117 1.37 0.03 11.84
CA GLN A 117 0.11 0.27 12.54
C GLN A 117 0.22 1.38 13.59
N ASP A 118 1.26 1.38 14.43
CA ASP A 118 1.33 2.29 15.58
C ASP A 118 1.45 3.77 15.18
N PRO A 119 2.37 4.19 14.28
CA PRO A 119 2.45 5.59 13.86
C PRO A 119 1.22 6.03 13.06
N PHE A 120 0.61 5.10 12.30
CA PHE A 120 -0.61 5.39 11.56
C PHE A 120 -1.80 5.58 12.50
N LEU A 121 -1.92 4.75 13.53
CA LEU A 121 -2.95 4.89 14.56
C LEU A 121 -2.77 6.20 15.32
N GLU A 122 -1.54 6.60 15.64
CA GLU A 122 -1.28 7.90 16.28
C GLU A 122 -1.76 9.07 15.42
N LEU A 123 -1.49 9.05 14.10
CA LEU A 123 -2.02 10.02 13.15
C LEU A 123 -3.56 10.08 13.21
N LEU A 124 -4.23 8.94 13.18
CA LEU A 124 -5.69 8.86 13.20
C LEU A 124 -6.28 9.35 14.53
N LEU A 125 -5.72 8.93 15.67
CA LEU A 125 -6.19 9.32 17.00
C LEU A 125 -5.99 10.82 17.24
N SER A 126 -4.83 11.35 16.87
CA SER A 126 -4.56 12.79 16.96
C SER A 126 -5.51 13.60 16.08
N THR A 127 -5.85 13.10 14.89
CA THR A 127 -6.88 13.71 14.02
C THR A 127 -8.26 13.64 14.65
N GLY A 128 -8.62 12.51 15.25
CA GLY A 128 -9.88 12.32 15.96
C GLY A 128 -10.09 13.29 17.13
N LYS A 129 -9.01 13.73 17.80
CA LYS A 129 -9.08 14.70 18.90
C LYS A 129 -9.58 16.08 18.45
N ASP A 130 -9.33 16.45 17.20
CA ASP A 130 -9.78 17.74 16.67
C ASP A 130 -11.21 17.70 16.13
N LEU A 131 -11.80 16.52 15.96
CA LEU A 131 -13.14 16.37 15.43
C LEU A 131 -14.19 16.86 16.43
N ARG A 132 -15.11 17.70 15.93
CA ARG A 132 -16.33 18.08 16.64
C ARG A 132 -17.28 16.90 16.72
N GLN A 133 -18.25 16.97 17.64
CA GLN A 133 -19.26 15.92 17.81
C GLN A 133 -20.00 15.60 16.50
N GLU A 134 -20.40 16.61 15.73
CA GLU A 134 -21.09 16.43 14.45
C GLU A 134 -20.24 15.66 13.43
N GLN A 135 -18.92 15.90 13.43
CA GLN A 135 -17.98 15.21 12.54
C GLN A 135 -17.71 13.77 12.98
N ARG A 136 -17.77 13.49 14.29
CA ARG A 136 -17.69 12.12 14.82
C ARG A 136 -18.93 11.31 14.41
N VAL A 137 -20.11 11.92 14.47
CA VAL A 137 -21.35 11.33 13.96
C VAL A 137 -21.26 11.07 12.45
N GLU A 138 -20.84 12.07 11.66
CA GLU A 138 -20.61 11.92 10.21
C GLU A 138 -19.66 10.76 9.90
N PHE A 139 -18.54 10.67 10.62
CA PHE A 139 -17.56 9.59 10.47
C PHE A 139 -18.17 8.20 10.67
N ILE A 140 -18.97 8.03 11.72
CA ILE A 140 -19.66 6.78 12.04
C ILE A 140 -20.70 6.44 10.98
N ASP A 141 -21.54 7.42 10.60
CA ASP A 141 -22.59 7.24 9.61
C ASP A 141 -21.99 6.80 8.26
N ASN A 142 -20.90 7.44 7.83
CA ASN A 142 -20.19 7.07 6.60
C ASN A 142 -19.52 5.68 6.70
N MET A 143 -18.97 5.31 7.86
CA MET A 143 -18.44 3.95 8.08
C MET A 143 -19.54 2.89 7.97
N MET A 144 -20.71 3.14 8.57
CA MET A 144 -21.84 2.21 8.53
C MET A 144 -22.45 2.12 7.12
N ALA A 145 -22.58 3.24 6.41
CA ALA A 145 -23.03 3.24 5.02
C ALA A 145 -22.12 2.39 4.11
N LYS A 146 -20.79 2.51 4.28
CA LYS A 146 -19.82 1.66 3.56
C LYS A 146 -19.91 0.19 3.98
N GLN A 147 -20.22 -0.12 5.25
CA GLN A 147 -20.48 -1.49 5.70
C GLN A 147 -21.70 -2.06 4.97
N GLU A 148 -22.81 -1.33 4.90
CA GLU A 148 -24.02 -1.74 4.20
C GLU A 148 -23.79 -1.95 2.69
N GLU A 149 -23.02 -1.07 2.05
CA GLU A 149 -22.59 -1.22 0.66
C GLU A 149 -21.81 -2.53 0.46
N PHE A 150 -20.85 -2.83 1.35
CA PHE A 150 -20.08 -4.05 1.28
C PHE A 150 -20.92 -5.31 1.54
N GLU A 151 -21.90 -5.26 2.44
CA GLU A 151 -22.84 -6.36 2.66
C GLU A 151 -23.68 -6.61 1.40
N ALA A 152 -24.21 -5.55 0.78
CA ALA A 152 -25.02 -5.64 -0.43
C ALA A 152 -24.24 -6.21 -1.62
N ASP A 153 -23.01 -5.75 -1.84
CA ASP A 153 -22.14 -6.24 -2.92
C ASP A 153 -21.65 -7.67 -2.66
N ARG A 154 -21.13 -7.96 -1.47
CA ARG A 154 -20.39 -9.21 -1.23
C ARG A 154 -21.27 -10.39 -0.86
N LEU A 155 -22.35 -10.18 -0.10
CA LEU A 155 -23.24 -11.26 0.34
C LEU A 155 -24.24 -11.70 -0.73
N ALA A 156 -24.42 -10.90 -1.78
CA ALA A 156 -25.25 -11.28 -2.93
C ALA A 156 -24.59 -12.35 -3.81
N ARG A 157 -23.26 -12.50 -3.73
CA ARG A 157 -22.50 -13.44 -4.59
C ARG A 157 -22.71 -14.89 -4.18
N SER A 158 -22.95 -15.72 -5.18
CA SER A 158 -22.90 -17.18 -5.07
C SER A 158 -21.50 -17.66 -4.69
N ASP A 159 -21.42 -18.93 -4.30
CA ASP A 159 -20.17 -19.58 -3.91
C ASP A 159 -19.19 -19.72 -5.09
N ASP A 160 -19.73 -19.90 -6.30
CA ASP A 160 -18.98 -19.97 -7.55
C ASP A 160 -18.43 -18.59 -7.95
N GLU A 161 -19.27 -17.54 -7.93
CA GLU A 161 -18.83 -16.17 -8.22
C GLU A 161 -17.73 -15.70 -7.25
N TYR A 162 -17.86 -16.05 -5.96
CA TYR A 162 -16.83 -15.76 -4.97
C TYR A 162 -15.48 -16.40 -5.33
N ARG A 163 -15.48 -17.67 -5.75
CA ARG A 163 -14.24 -18.38 -6.15
C ARG A 163 -13.67 -17.83 -7.44
N GLU A 164 -14.51 -17.60 -8.45
CA GLU A 164 -14.06 -16.99 -9.71
C GLU A 164 -13.39 -15.62 -9.47
N ASP A 165 -13.95 -14.80 -8.58
CA ASP A 165 -13.35 -13.52 -8.21
C ASP A 165 -11.97 -13.70 -7.57
N LEU A 166 -11.81 -14.70 -6.69
CA LEU A 166 -10.52 -15.02 -6.08
C LEU A 166 -9.50 -15.48 -7.13
N GLU A 167 -9.88 -16.38 -8.04
CA GLU A 167 -9.01 -16.84 -9.13
C GLU A 167 -8.57 -15.68 -10.02
N LYS A 168 -9.49 -14.81 -10.44
CA LYS A 168 -9.20 -13.61 -11.23
C LYS A 168 -8.24 -12.67 -10.50
N ARG A 169 -8.39 -12.53 -9.17
CA ARG A 169 -7.49 -11.72 -8.35
C ARG A 169 -6.09 -12.33 -8.28
N PHE A 170 -5.95 -13.64 -8.07
CA PHE A 170 -4.65 -14.31 -8.12
C PHE A 170 -3.98 -14.16 -9.48
N ASP A 171 -4.69 -14.45 -10.56
CA ASP A 171 -4.16 -14.32 -11.92
C ASP A 171 -3.67 -12.89 -12.18
N LYS A 172 -4.49 -11.88 -11.90
CA LYS A 172 -4.14 -10.47 -12.11
C LYS A 172 -2.90 -10.07 -11.31
N GLN A 173 -2.84 -10.44 -10.03
CA GLN A 173 -1.74 -10.07 -9.14
C GLN A 173 -0.43 -10.74 -9.57
N LEU A 174 -0.45 -12.05 -9.82
CA LEU A 174 0.73 -12.78 -10.24
C LEU A 174 1.18 -12.34 -11.65
N SER A 175 0.24 -12.22 -12.60
CA SER A 175 0.52 -11.80 -13.98
C SER A 175 1.10 -10.38 -14.09
N ARG A 176 0.75 -9.48 -13.16
CA ARG A 176 1.35 -8.15 -13.08
C ARG A 176 2.87 -8.22 -12.93
N TYR A 177 3.37 -9.13 -12.10
CA TYR A 177 4.80 -9.29 -11.82
C TYR A 177 5.50 -10.20 -12.82
N MET A 178 4.95 -11.38 -13.10
CA MET A 178 5.64 -12.37 -13.93
C MET A 178 5.19 -12.40 -15.40
N GLY A 179 4.07 -11.75 -15.74
CA GLY A 179 3.43 -11.88 -17.06
C GLY A 179 2.41 -13.03 -17.08
N PRO A 180 1.74 -13.26 -18.23
CA PRO A 180 0.66 -14.24 -18.31
C PRO A 180 1.03 -15.59 -17.70
N LEU A 181 0.11 -16.16 -16.92
CA LEU A 181 0.30 -17.45 -16.28
C LEU A 181 0.19 -18.60 -17.29
N THR A 182 0.90 -19.68 -17.00
CA THR A 182 0.79 -20.95 -17.74
C THR A 182 -0.43 -21.73 -17.26
N SER A 183 -0.88 -22.72 -18.04
CA SER A 183 -1.99 -23.60 -17.62
C SER A 183 -1.70 -24.28 -16.28
N VAL A 184 -0.46 -24.74 -16.06
CA VAL A 184 -0.05 -25.36 -14.79
C VAL A 184 -0.22 -24.40 -13.60
N GLN A 185 0.10 -23.11 -13.79
CA GLN A 185 -0.05 -22.10 -12.75
C GLN A 185 -1.53 -21.76 -12.50
N THR A 186 -2.33 -21.64 -13.56
CA THR A 186 -3.77 -21.41 -13.44
C THR A 186 -4.48 -22.59 -12.78
N ASP A 187 -4.15 -23.83 -13.14
CA ASP A 187 -4.69 -25.05 -12.52
C ASP A 187 -4.34 -25.11 -11.02
N ARG A 188 -3.13 -24.69 -10.65
CA ARG A 188 -2.70 -24.61 -9.25
C ARG A 188 -3.48 -23.56 -8.47
N ILE A 189 -3.79 -22.41 -9.11
CA ILE A 189 -4.62 -21.36 -8.52
C ILE A 189 -6.03 -21.88 -8.29
N THR A 190 -6.68 -22.47 -9.29
CA THR A 190 -8.02 -23.04 -9.17
C THR A 190 -8.09 -24.08 -8.07
N SER A 191 -7.10 -24.98 -7.99
CA SER A 191 -7.04 -26.00 -6.94
C SER A 191 -6.87 -25.39 -5.54
N GLY A 192 -6.05 -24.34 -5.39
CA GLY A 192 -5.89 -23.66 -4.11
C GLY A 192 -7.14 -22.88 -3.71
N VAL A 193 -7.76 -22.13 -4.63
CA VAL A 193 -9.00 -21.39 -4.35
C VAL A 193 -10.14 -22.34 -3.97
N ALA A 194 -10.21 -23.52 -4.58
CA ALA A 194 -11.19 -24.54 -4.20
C ALA A 194 -11.02 -25.04 -2.75
N ASP A 195 -9.79 -25.04 -2.23
CA ASP A 195 -9.44 -25.45 -0.86
C ASP A 195 -9.61 -24.32 0.17
N MET A 196 -9.79 -23.07 -0.27
CA MET A 196 -9.97 -21.94 0.65
C MET A 196 -11.33 -21.96 1.33
N THR A 197 -11.35 -21.55 2.60
CA THR A 197 -12.58 -21.22 3.34
C THR A 197 -13.13 -19.88 2.88
N ARG A 198 -14.43 -19.79 2.60
CA ARG A 198 -15.10 -18.52 2.28
C ARG A 198 -15.24 -17.66 3.54
N LEU A 199 -14.59 -16.49 3.57
CA LEU A 199 -14.49 -15.62 4.76
C LEU A 199 -15.23 -14.28 4.67
N ASP A 200 -15.87 -13.95 3.55
CA ASP A 200 -16.52 -12.65 3.37
C ASP A 200 -17.62 -12.38 4.39
N ARG A 201 -18.43 -13.39 4.73
CA ARG A 201 -19.44 -13.27 5.79
C ARG A 201 -18.84 -13.03 7.17
N PHE A 202 -17.85 -13.83 7.58
CA PHE A 202 -17.17 -13.66 8.86
C PHE A 202 -16.55 -12.28 9.01
N TRP A 203 -15.88 -11.80 7.95
CA TRP A 203 -15.28 -10.48 7.92
C TRP A 203 -16.31 -9.36 8.07
N LEU A 204 -17.46 -9.45 7.38
CA LEU A 204 -18.52 -8.44 7.47
C LEU A 204 -19.16 -8.42 8.86
N GLU A 205 -19.42 -9.58 9.44
CA GLU A 205 -19.98 -9.69 10.79
C GLU A 205 -19.02 -9.13 11.85
N ASP A 206 -17.73 -9.50 11.81
CA ASP A 206 -16.70 -8.95 12.69
C ASP A 206 -16.57 -7.43 12.52
N ARG A 207 -16.53 -6.96 11.27
CA ARG A 207 -16.42 -5.53 10.96
C ARG A 207 -17.59 -4.73 11.53
N ARG A 208 -18.83 -5.25 11.47
CA ARG A 208 -20.00 -4.55 12.05
C ARG A 208 -19.89 -4.43 13.56
N VAL A 209 -19.56 -5.51 14.26
CA VAL A 209 -19.34 -5.49 15.72
C VAL A 209 -18.27 -4.47 16.09
N TRP A 210 -17.18 -4.42 15.32
CA TRP A 210 -16.11 -3.45 15.54
C TRP A 210 -16.54 -1.99 15.29
N ILE A 211 -17.31 -1.72 14.23
CA ILE A 211 -17.84 -0.38 13.94
C ILE A 211 -18.79 0.06 15.06
N GLU A 212 -19.68 -0.82 15.54
CA GLU A 212 -20.60 -0.53 16.64
C GLU A 212 -19.84 -0.18 17.94
N ALA A 213 -18.86 -1.00 18.32
CA ALA A 213 -18.03 -0.73 19.49
C ALA A 213 -17.23 0.58 19.36
N LEU A 214 -16.67 0.86 18.18
CA LEU A 214 -16.00 2.13 17.91
C LEU A 214 -16.98 3.30 17.97
N SER A 215 -18.21 3.11 17.50
CA SER A 215 -19.25 4.15 17.51
C SER A 215 -19.59 4.54 18.95
N ASP A 216 -19.76 3.56 19.84
CA ASP A 216 -20.01 3.82 21.25
C ASP A 216 -18.89 4.67 21.89
N ILE A 217 -17.63 4.29 21.65
CA ILE A 217 -16.45 5.04 22.15
C ILE A 217 -16.44 6.47 21.62
N LEU A 218 -16.61 6.64 20.31
CA LEU A 218 -16.48 7.94 19.66
C LEU A 218 -17.67 8.88 19.92
N LEU A 219 -18.87 8.35 20.16
CA LEU A 219 -20.06 9.15 20.47
C LEU A 219 -20.14 9.56 21.94
N GLN A 220 -19.71 8.69 22.87
CA GLN A 220 -19.57 9.06 24.27
C GLN A 220 -18.42 10.04 24.49
N ALA A 221 -17.31 9.83 23.77
CA ALA A 221 -16.15 10.71 23.74
C ALA A 221 -15.62 11.11 25.12
N GLU A 222 -15.54 10.15 26.05
CA GLU A 222 -14.88 10.34 27.35
C GLU A 222 -13.42 10.77 27.16
N ASP A 223 -12.82 11.40 28.18
CA ASP A 223 -11.47 12.00 28.07
C ASP A 223 -10.38 11.00 27.62
N ASP A 224 -10.56 9.71 27.92
CA ASP A 224 -9.66 8.61 27.59
C ASP A 224 -10.07 7.81 26.34
N TRP A 225 -11.03 8.29 25.53
CA TRP A 225 -11.48 7.61 24.31
C TRP A 225 -10.33 7.13 23.39
N PRO A 226 -9.19 7.83 23.23
CA PRO A 226 -8.09 7.33 22.39
C PRO A 226 -7.50 6.02 22.92
N ASP A 227 -7.40 5.88 24.25
CA ASP A 227 -6.89 4.66 24.89
C ASP A 227 -7.91 3.53 24.79
N GLN A 228 -9.21 3.84 24.86
CA GLN A 228 -10.29 2.88 24.59
C GLN A 228 -10.20 2.36 23.14
N VAL A 229 -9.94 3.22 22.15
CA VAL A 229 -9.74 2.80 20.75
C VAL A 229 -8.49 1.92 20.59
N ARG A 230 -7.38 2.26 21.27
CA ARG A 230 -6.18 1.40 21.28
C ARG A 230 -6.49 0.01 21.84
N ALA A 231 -7.21 -0.06 22.97
CA ALA A 231 -7.60 -1.32 23.59
C ALA A 231 -8.52 -2.14 22.66
N LEU A 232 -9.46 -1.50 21.97
CA LEU A 232 -10.33 -2.15 20.98
C LEU A 232 -9.53 -2.77 19.83
N ILE A 233 -8.48 -2.10 19.35
CA ILE A 233 -7.62 -2.62 18.27
C ILE A 233 -6.78 -3.80 18.76
N VAL A 234 -6.13 -3.68 19.93
CA VAL A 234 -5.29 -4.74 20.51
C VAL A 234 -6.10 -5.99 20.82
N GLY A 235 -7.31 -5.84 21.37
CA GLY A 235 -8.18 -6.98 21.69
C GLY A 235 -8.85 -7.65 20.49
N ARG A 236 -8.74 -7.08 19.28
CA ARG A 236 -9.51 -7.54 18.12
C ARG A 236 -9.16 -8.97 17.71
N GLU A 237 -7.88 -9.31 17.67
CA GLU A 237 -7.46 -10.65 17.27
C GLU A 237 -8.04 -11.70 18.22
N GLU A 238 -7.96 -11.46 19.54
CA GLU A 238 -8.50 -12.33 20.58
C GLU A 238 -10.03 -12.47 20.50
N ALA A 239 -10.73 -11.41 20.08
CA ALA A 239 -12.19 -11.36 19.97
C ALA A 239 -12.75 -12.10 18.74
N LEU A 240 -11.92 -12.48 17.76
CA LEU A 240 -12.38 -13.21 16.58
C LEU A 240 -13.06 -14.52 16.95
N LEU A 241 -14.17 -14.83 16.27
CA LEU A 241 -14.82 -16.14 16.38
C LEU A 241 -13.81 -17.26 16.06
N PRO A 242 -13.77 -18.37 16.82
CA PRO A 242 -12.79 -19.43 16.59
C PRO A 242 -12.80 -19.99 15.17
N ALA A 243 -13.99 -20.13 14.56
CA ALA A 243 -14.12 -20.58 13.17
C ALA A 243 -13.58 -19.55 12.16
N TYR A 244 -13.69 -18.26 12.46
CA TYR A 244 -13.13 -17.22 11.60
C TYR A 244 -11.60 -17.24 11.67
N ARG A 245 -11.02 -17.30 12.88
CA ARG A 245 -9.56 -17.41 13.07
C ARG A 245 -9.00 -18.63 12.36
N GLN A 246 -9.60 -19.81 12.57
CA GLN A 246 -9.20 -21.04 11.89
C GLN A 246 -9.26 -20.90 10.36
N GLY A 247 -10.28 -20.22 9.83
CA GLY A 247 -10.42 -19.99 8.41
C GLY A 247 -9.36 -19.01 7.85
N ILE A 248 -8.97 -17.99 8.62
CA ILE A 248 -7.85 -17.09 8.28
C ILE A 248 -6.55 -17.89 8.22
N ASP A 249 -6.25 -18.68 9.26
CA ASP A 249 -5.02 -19.47 9.35
C ASP A 249 -4.92 -20.48 8.20
N HIS A 250 -6.02 -21.21 7.94
CA HIS A 250 -6.10 -22.18 6.84
C HIS A 250 -5.88 -21.48 5.49
N ASN A 251 -6.58 -20.38 5.23
CA ASN A 251 -6.41 -19.64 3.99
C ASN A 251 -4.99 -19.07 3.85
N GLY A 252 -4.38 -18.59 4.93
CA GLY A 252 -2.99 -18.11 4.94
C GLY A 252 -2.03 -19.18 4.42
N GLU A 253 -2.11 -20.40 4.95
CA GLU A 253 -1.26 -21.52 4.51
C GLU A 253 -1.55 -21.92 3.05
N VAL A 254 -2.83 -21.97 2.64
CA VAL A 254 -3.20 -22.27 1.24
C VAL A 254 -2.60 -21.23 0.28
N ILE A 255 -2.72 -19.94 0.60
CA ILE A 255 -2.20 -18.84 -0.22
C ILE A 255 -0.68 -18.88 -0.30
N LEU A 256 -0.01 -19.17 0.82
CA LEU A 256 1.44 -19.31 0.88
C LEU A 256 1.93 -20.43 -0.04
N GLN A 257 1.35 -21.62 0.10
CA GLN A 257 1.72 -22.79 -0.72
C GLN A 257 1.41 -22.57 -2.20
N LEU A 258 0.21 -22.07 -2.53
CA LEU A 258 -0.19 -21.74 -3.89
C LEU A 258 0.78 -20.75 -4.53
N SER A 259 1.12 -19.67 -3.83
CA SER A 259 2.00 -18.63 -4.35
C SER A 259 3.41 -19.17 -4.58
N ARG A 260 3.91 -19.97 -3.64
CA ARG A 260 5.18 -20.68 -3.77
C ARG A 260 5.19 -21.62 -4.99
N ASP A 261 4.17 -22.45 -5.17
CA ASP A 261 4.11 -23.42 -6.26
C ASP A 261 4.04 -22.72 -7.64
N VAL A 262 3.33 -21.60 -7.72
CA VAL A 262 3.33 -20.75 -8.93
C VAL A 262 4.72 -20.17 -9.19
N LEU A 263 5.42 -19.70 -8.15
CA LEU A 263 6.78 -19.19 -8.26
C LEU A 263 7.77 -20.28 -8.69
N ILE A 264 7.68 -21.49 -8.14
CA ILE A 264 8.58 -22.60 -8.51
C ILE A 264 8.36 -23.03 -9.96
N SER A 265 7.11 -23.03 -10.43
CA SER A 265 6.75 -23.41 -11.81
C SER A 265 6.94 -22.30 -12.86
N ARG A 266 7.54 -21.16 -12.48
CA ARG A 266 7.75 -20.03 -13.39
C ARG A 266 8.69 -20.37 -14.54
N THR A 267 8.38 -19.87 -15.73
CA THR A 267 9.26 -19.97 -16.90
C THR A 267 10.44 -18.98 -16.81
N ASP A 268 11.51 -19.19 -17.57
CA ASP A 268 12.65 -18.24 -17.63
C ASP A 268 12.22 -16.81 -18.01
N LYS A 269 11.18 -16.69 -18.86
CA LYS A 269 10.63 -15.39 -19.25
C LYS A 269 9.91 -14.72 -18.06
N GLN A 270 9.16 -15.51 -17.30
CA GLN A 270 8.47 -15.06 -16.09
C GLN A 270 9.47 -14.67 -14.99
N ASP A 271 10.52 -15.47 -14.78
CA ASP A 271 11.60 -15.19 -13.82
C ASP A 271 12.30 -13.86 -14.13
N ARG A 272 12.74 -13.64 -15.39
CA ARG A 272 13.35 -12.37 -15.80
C ARG A 272 12.44 -11.17 -15.54
N LYS A 273 11.14 -11.30 -15.84
CA LYS A 273 10.19 -10.20 -15.65
C LYS A 273 9.94 -9.94 -14.16
N LEU A 274 9.75 -10.99 -13.36
CA LEU A 274 9.58 -10.91 -11.92
C LEU A 274 10.78 -10.18 -11.28
N ARG A 275 12.00 -10.62 -11.57
CA ARG A 275 13.23 -10.00 -11.05
C ARG A 275 13.36 -8.55 -11.48
N SER A 276 13.10 -8.24 -12.75
CA SER A 276 13.11 -6.85 -13.23
C SER A 276 12.10 -5.98 -12.49
N LYS A 277 10.92 -6.50 -12.16
CA LYS A 277 9.90 -5.78 -11.39
C LYS A 277 10.30 -5.58 -9.93
N LEU A 278 10.88 -6.59 -9.29
CA LEU A 278 11.37 -6.49 -7.90
C LEU A 278 12.53 -5.50 -7.79
N LEU A 279 13.50 -5.56 -8.70
CA LEU A 279 14.63 -4.62 -8.74
C LEU A 279 14.17 -3.18 -8.98
N ALA A 280 13.24 -2.97 -9.92
CA ALA A 280 12.70 -1.63 -10.16
C ALA A 280 11.97 -1.08 -8.92
N LEU A 281 11.19 -1.91 -8.23
CA LEU A 281 10.53 -1.52 -6.98
C LEU A 281 11.56 -1.24 -5.87
N HIS A 282 12.58 -2.09 -5.74
CA HIS A 282 13.68 -1.91 -4.81
C HIS A 282 14.34 -0.54 -5.01
N ASP A 283 14.73 -0.21 -6.25
CA ASP A 283 15.39 1.05 -6.57
C ASP A 283 14.47 2.26 -6.31
N ASP A 284 13.18 2.12 -6.60
CA ASP A 284 12.17 3.13 -6.31
C ASP A 284 12.08 3.43 -4.81
N LEU A 285 11.97 2.39 -3.98
CA LEU A 285 11.85 2.50 -2.52
C LEU A 285 13.15 3.03 -1.90
N ALA A 286 14.30 2.56 -2.35
CA ALA A 286 15.61 3.04 -1.90
C ALA A 286 15.79 4.54 -2.20
N ALA A 287 15.38 5.00 -3.38
CA ALA A 287 15.43 6.40 -3.74
C ALA A 287 14.43 7.26 -2.95
N LEU A 288 13.24 6.73 -2.59
CA LEU A 288 12.31 7.42 -1.69
C LEU A 288 12.84 7.50 -0.26
N ALA A 289 13.51 6.45 0.23
CA ALA A 289 14.14 6.45 1.54
C ALA A 289 15.26 7.49 1.64
N ALA A 290 16.10 7.60 0.59
CA ALA A 290 17.16 8.61 0.51
C ALA A 290 16.64 10.06 0.52
N GLN A 291 15.43 10.30 -0.03
CA GLN A 291 14.77 11.61 0.05
C GLN A 291 14.39 11.98 1.50
N GLY A 292 13.91 11.01 2.27
CA GLY A 292 13.63 11.20 3.70
C GLY A 292 14.88 11.57 4.51
N ALA A 293 16.01 10.90 4.25
CA ALA A 293 17.28 11.23 4.89
C ALA A 293 17.81 12.64 4.56
N SER A 294 17.57 13.12 3.34
CA SER A 294 18.04 14.44 2.88
C SER A 294 17.26 15.61 3.50
N ALA A 295 15.97 15.42 3.81
CA ALA A 295 15.13 16.45 4.44
C ALA A 295 15.64 16.84 5.84
N LEU A 296 16.17 15.88 6.60
CA LEU A 296 16.74 16.11 7.94
C LEU A 296 18.00 16.97 7.93
N ASN A 297 18.89 16.78 6.95
CA ASN A 297 20.10 17.58 6.84
C ASN A 297 19.75 19.05 6.59
N HIS A 298 18.72 19.30 5.77
CA HIS A 298 18.29 20.66 5.48
C HIS A 298 17.53 21.32 6.64
N ASN A 299 16.75 20.56 7.42
CA ASN A 299 16.09 21.06 8.63
C ASN A 299 17.07 21.28 9.79
N SER A 300 18.09 20.43 9.94
CA SER A 300 19.15 20.58 10.95
C SER A 300 20.03 21.81 10.66
N GLU A 301 20.31 22.12 9.39
CA GLU A 301 21.05 23.34 9.03
C GLU A 301 20.26 24.64 9.28
N ARG A 302 18.93 24.62 9.16
CA ARG A 302 18.08 25.78 9.49
C ARG A 302 18.00 26.07 10.99
N VAL A 303 18.12 25.06 11.83
CA VAL A 303 18.13 25.21 13.30
C VAL A 303 19.48 25.76 13.80
N ILE A 304 20.55 25.66 13.01
CA ILE A 304 21.92 26.03 13.44
C ILE A 304 22.33 27.45 13.01
N THR A 305 21.56 28.19 12.20
CA THR A 305 21.88 29.61 11.96
C THR A 305 21.48 30.48 13.16
N PRO A 306 22.42 31.02 13.96
CA PRO A 306 22.06 32.04 14.93
C PRO A 306 21.72 33.31 14.15
N ALA A 307 20.58 33.92 14.48
CA ALA A 307 20.25 35.27 14.04
C ALA A 307 21.44 36.18 14.40
N SER A 308 22.20 36.54 13.38
CA SER A 308 23.40 37.36 13.50
C SER A 308 23.02 38.78 13.06
N GLY A 309 22.93 39.69 14.02
CA GLY A 309 22.97 41.15 13.81
C GLY A 309 21.66 41.81 13.46
#